data_AF-A0A2N2DYQ6-F1
#
_entry.id   AF-A0A2N2DYQ6-F1
#
_cell.length_a   1.000
_cell.length_b   1.000
_cell.length_c   1.000
_cell.angle_alpha   90.00
_cell.angle_beta   90.00
_cell.angle_gamma   90.00
#
_symmetry.space_group_name_H-M   'P 1'
#
loop_
_entity.id
_entity.type
_entity.pdbx_description
1 polymer ?
#
loop_
_entity_poly.entity_id
_entity_poly.type
_entity_poly.pdbx_seq_one_letter_code
_entity_poly.pdbx_strand_id
1 'polypeptide(L)'
;MEIGALANQMRPREDDLEVEQKERSAAEKERIMTNFCAERGNPIKIVESGKEVEEVRMRPEFNKVNDELIKGVIENAVVAVNNFLSSPTFTDTFHEKHSLRREWEGANMYEMEEDVAAYYESNRLGLNVLSQASNIVTILSDPDYSHNFTPETIDKLHRLSEKVAKALPDNLQSYSELNDEEKLKLVPVVEEINRDLLSILTV
;
A
#
# COMPACT_ATOMS: atom_id res chain seq x y z
N MET A 1 35.65 32.58 -45.73
CA MET A 1 34.96 31.75 -44.71
C MET A 1 34.04 32.66 -43.94
N GLU A 2 32.89 32.14 -43.51
CA GLU A 2 31.75 32.82 -42.85
C GLU A 2 30.89 33.68 -43.80
N ILE A 3 29.54 33.63 -43.85
CA ILE A 3 28.47 32.91 -43.13
C ILE A 3 27.33 32.72 -44.16
N GLY A 4 26.90 31.49 -44.38
CA GLY A 4 25.61 31.20 -45.03
C GLY A 4 24.53 31.17 -43.96
N ALA A 5 23.88 32.30 -43.69
CA ALA A 5 22.78 32.36 -42.74
C ALA A 5 21.50 31.84 -43.40
N LEU A 6 21.04 30.73 -42.85
CA LEU A 6 19.83 29.98 -43.20
C LEU A 6 18.59 30.88 -43.25
N ALA A 7 17.98 30.95 -44.43
CA ALA A 7 16.53 31.00 -44.53
C ALA A 7 16.03 29.55 -44.48
N ASN A 8 15.54 29.09 -43.33
CA ASN A 8 14.63 27.95 -43.32
C ASN A 8 13.67 27.99 -42.13
N GLN A 9 12.46 28.44 -42.46
CA GLN A 9 11.20 27.85 -42.04
C GLN A 9 11.02 27.65 -40.53
N MET A 10 10.38 28.63 -39.90
CA MET A 10 9.49 28.40 -38.77
C MET A 10 8.37 27.46 -39.22
N ARG A 11 8.61 26.15 -39.12
CA ARG A 11 7.54 25.18 -38.91
C ARG A 11 7.52 24.90 -37.40
N PRO A 12 6.39 25.12 -36.70
CA PRO A 12 6.23 24.54 -35.38
C PRO A 12 6.45 23.03 -35.54
N ARG A 13 7.38 22.45 -34.78
CA ARG A 13 7.51 21.00 -34.70
C ARG A 13 6.23 20.48 -34.05
N GLU A 14 5.53 19.60 -34.75
CA GLU A 14 4.37 18.84 -34.27
C GLU A 14 4.78 17.76 -33.23
N ASP A 15 5.82 18.00 -32.43
CA ASP A 15 6.40 17.00 -31.52
C ASP A 15 6.40 17.42 -30.04
N ASP A 16 5.68 18.49 -29.68
CA ASP A 16 5.43 18.85 -28.27
C ASP A 16 4.05 18.35 -27.80
N LEU A 17 3.60 17.20 -28.33
CA LEU A 17 2.61 16.39 -27.63
C LEU A 17 3.36 15.67 -26.50
N GLU A 18 3.64 16.41 -25.42
CA GLU A 18 3.72 15.81 -24.10
C GLU A 18 2.44 14.98 -23.93
N VAL A 19 2.56 13.66 -24.04
CA VAL A 19 1.52 12.73 -23.62
C VAL A 19 1.50 12.83 -22.10
N GLU A 20 0.88 13.90 -21.60
CA GLU A 20 0.37 13.97 -20.26
C GLU A 20 -0.66 12.83 -20.18
N GLN A 21 -0.22 11.65 -19.74
CA GLN A 21 -1.12 10.55 -19.42
C GLN A 21 -2.12 11.14 -18.42
N LYS A 22 -3.34 11.44 -18.89
CA LYS A 22 -4.42 11.85 -18.01
C LYS A 22 -4.55 10.79 -16.94
N GLU A 23 -4.17 11.15 -15.71
CA GLU A 23 -4.39 10.28 -14.56
C GLU A 23 -5.88 9.94 -14.51
N ARG A 24 -6.20 8.66 -14.70
CA ARG A 24 -7.57 8.19 -14.61
C ARG A 24 -8.09 8.34 -13.20
N SER A 25 -9.38 8.62 -13.08
CA SER A 25 -10.06 8.60 -11.80
C SER A 25 -10.02 7.21 -11.16
N ALA A 26 -10.05 7.14 -9.82
CA ALA A 26 -10.10 5.87 -9.09
C ALA A 26 -11.28 4.98 -9.54
N ALA A 27 -12.47 5.58 -9.76
CA ALA A 27 -13.66 4.89 -10.23
C ALA A 27 -13.46 4.26 -11.63
N GLU A 28 -12.70 4.93 -12.51
CA GLU A 28 -12.40 4.40 -13.84
C GLU A 28 -11.40 3.24 -13.77
N LYS A 29 -10.34 3.38 -12.97
CA LYS A 29 -9.37 2.30 -12.70
C LYS A 29 -10.06 1.08 -12.11
N GLU A 30 -10.94 1.28 -11.13
CA GLU A 30 -11.74 0.23 -10.50
C GLU A 30 -12.62 -0.51 -11.51
N ARG A 31 -13.31 0.21 -12.40
CA ARG A 31 -14.17 -0.40 -13.43
C ARG A 31 -13.35 -1.24 -14.42
N ILE A 32 -12.24 -0.70 -14.92
CA ILE A 32 -11.37 -1.40 -15.88
C ILE A 32 -10.82 -2.68 -15.24
N MET A 33 -10.30 -2.54 -14.03
CA MET A 33 -9.70 -3.63 -13.26
C MET A 33 -10.71 -4.73 -12.91
N THR A 34 -11.91 -4.36 -12.45
CA THR A 34 -12.99 -5.32 -12.14
C THR A 34 -13.38 -6.13 -13.37
N ASN A 35 -13.55 -5.47 -14.52
CA ASN A 35 -13.89 -6.15 -15.78
C ASN A 35 -12.76 -7.07 -16.24
N PHE A 36 -11.52 -6.55 -16.26
CA PHE A 36 -10.33 -7.29 -16.66
C PHE A 36 -10.17 -8.58 -15.86
N CYS A 37 -10.29 -8.48 -14.53
CA CYS A 37 -10.14 -9.59 -13.62
C CYS A 37 -11.28 -10.62 -13.80
N ALA A 38 -12.53 -10.17 -13.96
CA ALA A 38 -13.67 -11.05 -14.20
C ALA A 38 -13.57 -11.82 -15.54
N GLU A 39 -13.20 -11.14 -16.63
CA GLU A 39 -13.04 -11.74 -17.97
C GLU A 39 -11.96 -12.84 -18.01
N ARG A 40 -10.97 -12.74 -17.12
CA ARG A 40 -9.84 -13.68 -17.01
C ARG A 40 -10.02 -14.69 -15.87
N GLY A 41 -11.24 -14.88 -15.39
CA GLY A 41 -11.57 -15.93 -14.41
C GLY A 41 -11.14 -15.63 -12.97
N ASN A 42 -10.94 -14.36 -12.63
CA ASN A 42 -10.60 -13.90 -11.29
C ASN A 42 -11.50 -12.73 -10.85
N PRO A 43 -12.81 -12.92 -10.68
CA PRO A 43 -13.65 -11.84 -10.14
C PRO A 43 -13.10 -11.40 -8.77
N ILE A 44 -12.82 -10.12 -8.62
CA ILE A 44 -12.41 -9.53 -7.34
C ILE A 44 -13.65 -9.12 -6.55
N LYS A 45 -13.51 -9.12 -5.23
CA LYS A 45 -14.46 -8.48 -4.33
C LYS A 45 -13.83 -7.21 -3.77
N ILE A 46 -14.59 -6.13 -3.84
CA ILE A 46 -14.19 -4.83 -3.34
C ILE A 46 -14.95 -4.58 -2.04
N VAL A 47 -14.20 -4.22 -0.99
CA VAL A 47 -14.75 -3.71 0.26
C VAL A 47 -14.21 -2.31 0.42
N GLU A 48 -15.08 -1.33 0.58
CA GLU A 48 -14.63 0.00 0.98
C GLU A 48 -13.92 -0.13 2.33
N SER A 49 -12.60 0.09 2.35
CA SER A 49 -11.84 0.17 3.58
C SER A 49 -11.60 1.61 3.94
N GLY A 50 -12.08 1.97 5.12
CA GLY A 50 -11.84 3.24 5.77
C GLY A 50 -12.48 4.49 5.14
N LYS A 51 -12.33 5.58 5.88
CA LYS A 51 -12.78 6.94 5.58
C LYS A 51 -11.53 7.77 5.33
N GLU A 52 -11.66 8.89 4.62
CA GLU A 52 -10.59 9.89 4.50
C GLU A 52 -9.88 10.07 5.85
N VAL A 53 -8.57 9.82 5.84
CA VAL A 53 -7.70 10.13 6.96
C VAL A 53 -7.25 11.58 6.75
N GLU A 54 -7.34 12.40 7.80
CA GLU A 54 -6.85 13.78 7.76
C GLU A 54 -5.37 13.81 7.37
N GLU A 55 -4.88 14.94 6.85
CA GLU A 55 -3.47 15.10 6.48
C GLU A 55 -2.57 14.79 7.69
N VAL A 56 -1.83 13.68 7.59
CA VAL A 56 -1.13 13.11 8.73
C VAL A 56 0.30 13.64 8.83
N ARG A 57 0.71 14.15 10.00
CA ARG A 57 2.10 14.59 10.26
C ARG A 57 2.80 13.66 11.25
N MET A 58 4.02 13.25 10.91
CA MET A 58 4.87 12.45 11.79
C MET A 58 5.12 13.15 13.13
N ARG A 59 5.03 12.40 14.24
CA ARG A 59 5.36 12.96 15.56
C ARG A 59 6.84 13.37 15.63
N PRO A 60 7.17 14.49 16.29
CA PRO A 60 8.55 14.96 16.39
C PRO A 60 9.52 13.97 17.06
N GLU A 61 9.03 13.06 17.90
CA GLU A 61 9.87 12.05 18.55
C GLU A 61 10.47 11.04 17.56
N PHE A 62 9.81 10.77 16.42
CA PHE A 62 10.36 9.90 15.38
C PHE A 62 11.46 10.57 14.55
N ASN A 63 11.55 11.91 14.56
CA ASN A 63 12.67 12.63 13.94
C ASN A 63 13.97 12.49 14.75
N LYS A 64 13.93 11.92 15.95
CA LYS A 64 15.12 11.64 16.77
C LYS A 64 15.78 10.31 16.43
N VAL A 65 15.13 9.49 15.58
CA VAL A 65 15.75 8.30 15.02
C VAL A 65 16.82 8.75 14.02
N ASN A 66 18.09 8.64 14.42
CA ASN A 66 19.23 9.08 13.61
C ASN A 66 19.55 8.13 12.44
N ASP A 67 18.90 6.97 12.38
CA ASP A 67 19.05 6.01 11.29
C ASP A 67 18.08 6.36 10.16
N GLU A 68 18.62 6.87 9.05
CA GLU A 68 17.87 7.25 7.85
C GLU A 68 17.13 6.07 7.20
N LEU A 69 17.66 4.84 7.32
CA LEU A 69 16.97 3.65 6.81
C LEU A 69 15.70 3.39 7.63
N ILE A 70 15.81 3.45 8.95
CA ILE A 70 14.67 3.24 9.85
C ILE A 70 13.64 4.35 9.68
N LYS A 71 14.08 5.60 9.56
CA LYS A 71 13.19 6.73 9.29
C LYS A 71 12.42 6.54 7.99
N GLY A 72 13.10 6.15 6.90
CA GLY A 72 12.44 5.85 5.62
C GLY A 72 11.45 4.68 5.71
N VAL A 73 11.73 3.66 6.53
CA VAL A 73 10.79 2.56 6.80
C VAL A 73 9.52 3.06 7.50
N ILE A 74 9.64 3.95 8.49
CA ILE A 74 8.50 4.51 9.22
C ILE A 74 7.67 5.41 8.31
N GLU A 75 8.30 6.29 7.53
CA GLU A 75 7.63 7.19 6.58
C GLU A 75 6.85 6.39 5.53
N ASN A 76 7.47 5.36 4.95
CA ASN A 76 6.81 4.47 4.01
C ASN A 76 5.63 3.73 4.63
N ALA A 77 5.73 3.32 5.91
CA ALA A 77 4.63 2.70 6.61
C ALA A 77 3.46 3.68 6.80
N VAL A 78 3.70 4.95 7.17
CA VAL A 78 2.63 5.94 7.29
C VAL A 78 1.92 6.17 5.96
N VAL A 79 2.67 6.31 4.87
CA VAL A 79 2.09 6.44 3.52
C VAL A 79 1.27 5.20 3.16
N ALA A 80 1.81 4.01 3.35
CA ALA A 80 1.12 2.77 3.00
C ALA A 80 -0.14 2.54 3.85
N VAL A 81 -0.10 2.86 5.14
CA VAL A 81 -1.26 2.80 6.03
C VAL A 81 -2.33 3.81 5.62
N ASN A 82 -1.93 5.06 5.34
CA ASN A 82 -2.87 6.07 4.87
C ASN A 82 -3.53 5.65 3.56
N ASN A 83 -2.76 5.13 2.61
CA ASN A 83 -3.29 4.61 1.35
C ASN A 83 -4.30 3.48 1.61
N PHE A 84 -3.96 2.51 2.46
CA PHE A 84 -4.85 1.41 2.83
C PHE A 84 -6.15 1.89 3.49
N LEU A 85 -6.08 2.86 4.41
CA LEU A 85 -7.25 3.37 5.15
C LEU A 85 -8.11 4.35 4.35
N SER A 86 -7.63 4.86 3.22
CA SER A 86 -8.33 5.83 2.36
C SER A 86 -8.75 5.27 1.01
N SER A 87 -8.33 4.04 0.70
CA SER A 87 -8.60 3.39 -0.57
C SER A 87 -9.35 2.07 -0.35
N PRO A 88 -10.10 1.58 -1.33
CA PRO A 88 -10.82 0.31 -1.19
C PRO A 88 -9.87 -0.88 -1.03
N THR A 89 -10.31 -1.91 -0.31
CA THR A 89 -9.58 -3.18 -0.18
C THR A 89 -10.13 -4.21 -1.16
N PHE A 90 -9.24 -4.86 -1.90
CA PHE A 90 -9.57 -5.93 -2.83
C PHE A 90 -9.20 -7.30 -2.28
N THR A 91 -10.10 -8.26 -2.43
CA THR A 91 -9.81 -9.68 -2.29
C THR A 91 -10.10 -10.39 -3.62
N ASP A 92 -9.12 -11.12 -4.16
CA ASP A 92 -9.29 -11.95 -5.37
C ASP A 92 -9.91 -13.33 -5.05
N THR A 93 -10.33 -14.09 -6.06
CA THR A 93 -11.11 -15.34 -5.89
C THR A 93 -10.29 -16.63 -6.05
N PHE A 94 -8.95 -16.56 -5.94
CA PHE A 94 -8.11 -17.75 -6.08
C PHE A 94 -8.13 -18.71 -4.88
N HIS A 95 -8.91 -18.41 -3.84
CA HIS A 95 -9.06 -19.24 -2.63
C HIS A 95 -7.69 -19.68 -2.05
N GLU A 96 -7.60 -20.93 -1.55
CA GLU A 96 -6.42 -21.55 -0.91
C GLU A 96 -5.19 -21.70 -1.83
N LYS A 97 -5.30 -21.41 -3.13
CA LYS A 97 -4.27 -21.77 -4.13
C LYS A 97 -3.42 -20.58 -4.57
N HIS A 98 -2.46 -20.21 -3.74
CA HIS A 98 -1.46 -19.17 -4.04
C HIS A 98 -0.68 -19.39 -5.35
N SER A 99 -0.44 -20.65 -5.73
CA SER A 99 0.21 -20.96 -7.01
C SER A 99 -0.66 -20.51 -8.18
N LEU A 100 -1.98 -20.71 -8.12
CA LEU A 100 -2.90 -20.27 -9.17
C LEU A 100 -2.96 -18.75 -9.27
N ARG A 101 -2.91 -18.04 -8.14
CA ARG A 101 -2.81 -16.57 -8.15
C ARG A 101 -1.53 -16.10 -8.85
N ARG A 102 -0.38 -16.65 -8.49
CA ARG A 102 0.91 -16.29 -9.12
C ARG A 102 0.93 -16.65 -10.60
N GLU A 103 0.41 -17.81 -10.96
CA GLU A 103 0.27 -18.24 -12.36
C GLU A 103 -0.61 -17.27 -13.14
N TRP A 104 -1.75 -16.88 -12.56
CA TRP A 104 -2.64 -15.90 -13.16
C TRP A 104 -2.00 -14.52 -13.27
N GLU A 105 -1.34 -14.03 -12.22
CA GLU A 105 -0.62 -12.74 -12.27
C GLU A 105 0.44 -12.76 -13.37
N GLY A 106 1.25 -13.82 -13.43
CA GLY A 106 2.28 -13.99 -14.44
C GLY A 106 1.73 -14.06 -15.87
N ALA A 107 0.52 -14.61 -16.04
CA ALA A 107 -0.12 -14.72 -17.35
C ALA A 107 -0.89 -13.45 -17.76
N ASN A 108 -1.39 -12.66 -16.81
CA ASN A 108 -2.36 -11.60 -17.10
C ASN A 108 -1.90 -10.19 -16.71
N MET A 109 -1.11 -10.00 -15.65
CA MET A 109 -0.77 -8.64 -15.16
C MET A 109 -0.01 -7.80 -16.20
N TYR A 110 0.80 -8.43 -17.04
CA TYR A 110 1.52 -7.75 -18.13
C TYR A 110 0.62 -7.25 -19.27
N GLU A 111 -0.61 -7.76 -19.38
CA GLU A 111 -1.62 -7.25 -20.33
C GLU A 111 -2.46 -6.12 -19.74
N MET A 112 -2.40 -5.92 -18.41
CA MET A 112 -3.08 -4.84 -17.74
C MET A 112 -2.29 -3.54 -17.91
N GLU A 113 -3.01 -2.43 -18.10
CA GLU A 113 -2.39 -1.11 -18.18
C GLU A 113 -1.68 -0.77 -16.86
N GLU A 114 -0.49 -0.15 -16.95
CA GLU A 114 0.41 0.05 -15.81
C GLU A 114 -0.25 0.78 -14.64
N ASP A 115 -1.03 1.83 -14.91
CA ASP A 115 -1.72 2.61 -13.88
C ASP A 115 -2.85 1.82 -13.19
N VAL A 116 -3.46 0.87 -13.90
CA VAL A 116 -4.50 -0.02 -13.39
C VAL A 116 -3.86 -1.18 -12.61
N ALA A 117 -2.73 -1.71 -13.08
CA ALA A 117 -1.95 -2.74 -12.39
C ALA A 117 -1.43 -2.21 -11.04
N ALA A 118 -0.86 -1.01 -11.03
CA ALA A 118 -0.42 -0.34 -9.81
C ALA A 118 -1.59 -0.12 -8.84
N TYR A 119 -2.77 0.28 -9.36
CA TYR A 119 -3.98 0.42 -8.56
C TYR A 119 -4.46 -0.91 -7.97
N TYR A 120 -4.38 -2.01 -8.72
CA TYR A 120 -4.71 -3.34 -8.19
C TYR A 120 -3.76 -3.76 -7.06
N GLU A 121 -2.45 -3.60 -7.28
CA GLU A 121 -1.43 -4.00 -6.30
C GLU A 121 -1.51 -3.19 -5.01
N SER A 122 -1.77 -1.89 -5.09
CA SER A 122 -1.84 -1.00 -3.93
C SER A 122 -3.06 -1.25 -3.03
N ASN A 123 -4.14 -1.82 -3.59
CA ASN A 123 -5.42 -1.98 -2.92
C ASN A 123 -5.73 -3.44 -2.55
N ARG A 124 -4.94 -4.40 -3.05
CA ARG A 124 -5.11 -5.79 -2.66
C ARG A 124 -4.70 -6.01 -1.20
N LEU A 125 -5.52 -6.74 -0.46
CA LEU A 125 -5.13 -7.24 0.86
C LEU A 125 -3.95 -8.22 0.70
N GLY A 126 -2.75 -7.74 1.01
CA GLY A 126 -1.50 -8.48 0.87
C GLY A 126 -0.75 -8.60 2.19
N LEU A 127 0.23 -9.53 2.21
CA LEU A 127 1.10 -9.73 3.38
C LEU A 127 1.77 -8.44 3.84
N ASN A 128 2.14 -7.54 2.93
CA ASN A 128 2.78 -6.27 3.25
C ASN A 128 1.88 -5.34 4.08
N VAL A 129 0.56 -5.35 3.85
CA VAL A 129 -0.39 -4.54 4.64
C VAL A 129 -0.61 -5.20 6.01
N LEU A 130 -0.66 -6.53 6.05
CA LEU A 130 -0.86 -7.30 7.29
C LEU A 130 0.36 -7.23 8.21
N SER A 131 1.56 -7.30 7.64
CA SER A 131 2.82 -7.35 8.40
C SER A 131 3.33 -5.97 8.81
N GLN A 132 2.75 -4.88 8.28
CA GLN A 132 3.28 -3.53 8.47
C GLN A 132 3.36 -3.13 9.95
N ALA A 133 2.24 -3.25 10.68
CA ALA A 133 2.23 -2.94 12.10
C ALA A 133 3.17 -3.86 12.90
N SER A 134 3.24 -5.15 12.56
CA SER A 134 4.17 -6.09 13.21
C SER A 134 5.64 -5.68 13.02
N ASN A 135 6.02 -5.32 11.79
CA ASN A 135 7.38 -4.91 11.45
C ASN A 135 7.75 -3.60 12.16
N ILE A 136 6.87 -2.59 12.11
CA ILE A 136 7.12 -1.30 12.74
C ILE A 136 7.18 -1.41 14.26
N VAL A 137 6.25 -2.14 14.88
CA VAL A 137 6.29 -2.35 16.34
C VAL A 137 7.57 -3.06 16.77
N THR A 138 8.01 -4.07 16.00
CA THR A 138 9.27 -4.78 16.26
C THR A 138 10.46 -3.83 16.21
N ILE A 139 10.57 -3.02 15.14
CA ILE A 139 11.65 -2.05 14.95
C ILE A 139 11.64 -1.02 16.09
N LEU A 140 10.49 -0.42 16.39
CA LEU A 140 10.41 0.66 17.37
C LEU A 140 10.53 0.18 18.83
N SER A 141 10.31 -1.11 19.08
CA SER A 141 10.51 -1.72 20.40
C SER A 141 11.95 -2.17 20.64
N ASP A 142 12.82 -2.12 19.63
CA ASP A 142 14.23 -2.44 19.79
C ASP A 142 14.90 -1.47 20.79
N PRO A 143 15.71 -1.94 21.75
CA PRO A 143 16.48 -1.09 22.67
C PRO A 143 17.27 0.03 21.98
N ASP A 144 17.76 -0.21 20.76
CA ASP A 144 18.55 0.74 19.98
C ASP A 144 17.73 1.95 19.48
N TYR A 145 16.39 1.87 19.50
CA TYR A 145 15.50 2.97 19.08
C TYR A 145 14.55 3.41 20.19
N SER A 146 14.09 2.48 21.03
CA SER A 146 13.05 2.72 22.03
C SER A 146 13.41 3.79 23.07
N HIS A 147 14.70 4.03 23.31
CA HIS A 147 15.18 5.09 24.21
C HIS A 147 14.84 6.52 23.73
N ASN A 148 14.44 6.70 22.46
CA ASN A 148 14.01 7.99 21.91
C ASN A 148 12.54 8.32 22.19
N PHE A 149 11.75 7.35 22.68
CA PHE A 149 10.31 7.47 22.83
C PHE A 149 9.90 7.73 24.27
N THR A 150 8.74 8.39 24.44
CA THR A 150 8.15 8.56 25.77
C THR A 150 7.65 7.22 26.33
N PRO A 151 7.54 7.09 27.68
CA PRO A 151 6.92 5.91 28.28
C PRO A 151 5.50 5.64 27.77
N GLU A 152 4.74 6.69 27.43
CA GLU A 152 3.41 6.55 26.84
C GLU A 152 3.46 5.92 25.44
N THR A 153 4.39 6.37 24.59
CA THR A 153 4.59 5.81 23.24
C THR A 153 5.02 4.34 23.32
N ILE A 154 5.93 4.00 24.26
CA ILE A 154 6.36 2.61 24.50
C ILE A 154 5.18 1.74 24.94
N ASP A 155 4.34 2.21 25.88
CA ASP A 155 3.16 1.46 26.32
C ASP A 155 2.16 1.23 25.16
N LYS A 156 1.96 2.22 24.30
CA LYS A 156 1.11 2.07 23.10
C LYS A 156 1.68 1.06 22.10
N LEU A 157 3.00 1.09 21.85
CA LEU A 157 3.67 0.10 20.99
C LEU A 157 3.51 -1.31 21.55
N HIS A 158 3.66 -1.49 22.86
CA HIS A 158 3.48 -2.79 23.51
C HIS A 158 2.04 -3.31 23.39
N ARG A 159 1.03 -2.46 23.65
CA ARG A 159 -0.37 -2.82 23.45
C ARG A 159 -0.69 -3.18 22.00
N LEU A 160 -0.14 -2.44 21.04
CA LEU A 160 -0.29 -2.74 19.63
C LEU A 160 0.37 -4.08 19.28
N SER A 161 1.54 -4.38 19.83
CA SER A 161 2.21 -5.68 19.69
C SER A 161 1.30 -6.83 20.13
N GLU A 162 0.68 -6.71 21.30
CA GLU A 162 -0.23 -7.73 21.80
C GLU A 162 -1.47 -7.89 20.91
N LYS A 163 -2.01 -6.78 20.41
CA LYS A 163 -3.17 -6.79 19.52
C LYS A 163 -2.84 -7.49 18.20
N VAL A 164 -1.69 -7.17 17.60
CA VAL A 164 -1.16 -7.82 16.41
C VAL A 164 -1.01 -9.32 16.64
N ALA A 165 -0.35 -9.72 17.73
CA ALA A 165 -0.13 -11.13 18.07
C ALA A 165 -1.42 -11.91 18.33
N LYS A 166 -2.45 -11.27 18.90
CA LYS A 166 -3.76 -11.92 19.14
C LYS A 166 -4.62 -12.02 17.89
N ALA A 167 -4.50 -11.06 16.99
CA ALA A 167 -5.47 -10.84 15.93
C ALA A 167 -5.00 -11.31 14.54
N LEU A 168 -3.69 -11.37 14.32
CA LEU A 168 -3.11 -11.95 13.11
C LEU A 168 -2.64 -13.38 13.39
N PRO A 169 -2.70 -14.30 12.41
CA PRO A 169 -2.17 -15.64 12.58
C PRO A 169 -0.68 -15.60 12.99
N ASP A 170 -0.29 -16.46 13.94
CA ASP A 170 1.09 -16.58 14.46
C ASP A 170 2.13 -16.74 13.35
N ASN A 171 1.73 -17.28 12.19
CA ASN A 171 2.53 -17.33 10.99
C ASN A 171 1.81 -16.61 9.84
N LEU A 172 2.27 -15.43 9.46
CA LEU A 172 1.76 -14.73 8.27
C LEU A 172 1.90 -15.56 6.98
N GLN A 173 2.72 -16.63 6.93
CA GLN A 173 2.67 -17.58 5.81
C GLN A 173 1.32 -18.31 5.72
N SER A 174 0.63 -18.58 6.84
CA SER A 174 -0.68 -19.24 6.82
C SER A 174 -1.79 -18.31 6.34
N TYR A 175 -1.57 -16.99 6.27
CA TYR A 175 -2.50 -16.07 5.58
C TYR A 175 -2.74 -16.50 4.13
N SER A 176 -1.69 -17.07 3.50
CA SER A 176 -1.79 -17.57 2.15
C SER A 176 -2.78 -18.73 2.00
N GLU A 177 -3.01 -19.46 3.09
CA GLU A 177 -3.88 -20.62 3.15
C GLU A 177 -5.33 -20.24 3.51
N LEU A 178 -5.59 -19.00 3.95
CA LEU A 178 -6.92 -18.53 4.30
C LEU A 178 -7.81 -18.37 3.05
N ASN A 179 -9.07 -18.77 3.20
CA ASN A 179 -10.09 -18.52 2.19
C ASN A 179 -10.54 -17.05 2.19
N ASP A 180 -11.31 -16.66 1.18
CA ASP A 180 -11.68 -15.25 0.99
C ASP A 180 -12.57 -14.73 2.12
N GLU A 181 -13.46 -15.57 2.68
CA GLU A 181 -14.31 -15.19 3.81
C GLU A 181 -13.48 -14.92 5.08
N GLU A 182 -12.45 -15.73 5.32
CA GLU A 182 -11.49 -15.54 6.41
C GLU A 182 -10.65 -14.28 6.21
N LYS A 183 -10.14 -14.05 4.99
CA LYS A 183 -9.39 -12.83 4.64
C LYS A 183 -10.25 -11.58 4.82
N LEU A 184 -11.52 -11.62 4.43
CA LEU A 184 -12.45 -10.52 4.63
C LEU A 184 -12.73 -10.24 6.12
N LYS A 185 -12.76 -11.27 6.97
CA LYS A 185 -12.91 -11.09 8.43
C LYS A 185 -11.71 -10.39 9.05
N LEU A 186 -10.53 -10.45 8.41
CA LEU A 186 -9.34 -9.73 8.86
C LEU A 186 -9.37 -8.24 8.50
N VAL A 187 -10.12 -7.81 7.48
CA VAL A 187 -10.11 -6.40 7.02
C VAL A 187 -10.40 -5.42 8.17
N PRO A 188 -11.50 -5.56 8.95
CA PRO A 188 -11.77 -4.62 10.05
C PRO A 188 -10.70 -4.65 11.15
N VAL A 189 -10.11 -5.82 11.40
CA VAL A 189 -9.04 -6.01 12.39
C VAL A 189 -7.78 -5.28 11.94
N VAL A 190 -7.40 -5.43 10.68
CA VAL A 190 -6.23 -4.80 10.06
C VAL A 190 -6.41 -3.29 9.98
N GLU A 191 -7.61 -2.81 9.67
CA GLU A 191 -7.96 -1.39 9.77
C GLU A 191 -7.75 -0.85 11.18
N GLU A 192 -8.26 -1.55 12.20
CA GLU A 192 -8.13 -1.12 13.59
C GLU A 192 -6.67 -1.06 14.05
N ILE A 193 -5.87 -2.08 13.70
CA ILE A 193 -4.42 -2.14 13.97
C ILE A 193 -3.69 -0.98 13.28
N ASN A 194 -4.02 -0.71 12.02
CA ASN A 194 -3.39 0.35 11.24
C ASN A 194 -3.79 1.76 11.74
N ARG A 195 -5.02 1.94 12.22
CA ARG A 195 -5.44 3.19 12.89
C ARG A 195 -4.69 3.40 14.20
N ASP A 196 -4.53 2.35 15.00
CA ASP A 196 -3.73 2.42 16.23
C ASP A 196 -2.27 2.77 15.91
N LEU A 197 -1.70 2.15 14.87
CA LEU A 197 -0.35 2.46 14.40
C LEU A 197 -0.21 3.94 14.01
N LEU A 198 -1.12 4.47 13.18
CA LEU A 198 -1.10 5.89 12.84
C LEU A 198 -1.19 6.77 14.09
N SER A 199 -2.06 6.45 15.04
CA SER A 199 -2.21 7.24 16.27
C SER A 199 -0.92 7.33 17.09
N ILE A 200 -0.06 6.30 16.98
CA ILE A 200 1.26 6.27 17.60
C ILE A 200 2.25 7.09 16.78
N LEU A 201 2.29 6.90 15.47
CA LEU A 201 3.30 7.49 14.60
C LEU A 201 3.08 8.99 14.35
N THR A 202 1.85 9.47 14.52
CA THR A 202 1.41 10.75 13.94
C THR A 202 0.57 11.60 14.89
N VAL A 203 0.44 12.89 14.57
CA VAL A 203 -0.33 13.93 15.29
C VAL A 203 -1.30 14.64 14.35
#